data_AF-A0A3G1RKT3-F1
#
_entry.id   AF-A0A3G1RKT3-F1
#
_cell.length_a   1.000
_cell.length_b   1.000
_cell.length_c   1.000
_cell.angle_alpha   90.00
_cell.angle_beta   90.00
_cell.angle_gamma   90.00
#
_symmetry.space_group_name_H-M   'P 1'
#
loop_
_entity.id
_entity.type
_entity.pdbx_description
1 polymer ?
#
loop_
_entity_poly.entity_id
_entity_poly.type
_entity_poly.pdbx_seq_one_letter_code
_entity_poly.pdbx_strand_id
1 'polypeptide(L)'
;AEFGRTTDPVRMYMREMGSVELLTRQGEIELAKRIEEGVKQAFEAISHYPQSTAIILEEYARFEAEEIRLDDIISGYITEEDEAPTSNIGSMLDDANKADDNFEAALTEDDSNDDAEDEGDNEEIPVDNTLDVEEAAERFAELKAAYDAV
;
A
#
# COMPACT_ATOMS: atom_id res chain seq x y z
N ALA A 1 -25.43 9.36 -41.62
CA ALA A 1 -25.93 9.72 -40.29
C ALA A 1 -24.98 9.09 -39.29
N GLU A 2 -24.31 9.90 -38.47
CA GLU A 2 -23.38 9.45 -37.43
C GLU A 2 -24.19 8.90 -36.25
N PHE A 3 -24.88 7.78 -36.51
CA PHE A 3 -25.82 7.14 -35.59
C PHE A 3 -25.00 6.21 -34.67
N GLY A 4 -24.50 6.74 -33.55
CA GLY A 4 -23.70 5.96 -32.61
C GLY A 4 -22.92 6.74 -31.55
N ARG A 5 -22.78 8.07 -31.71
CA ARG A 5 -22.24 8.94 -30.65
C ARG A 5 -23.37 9.34 -29.70
N THR A 6 -23.57 8.52 -28.66
CA THR A 6 -24.32 8.94 -27.47
C THR A 6 -23.63 10.13 -26.81
N THR A 7 -24.39 11.15 -26.42
CA THR A 7 -23.92 12.27 -25.58
C THR A 7 -24.20 12.05 -24.10
N ASP A 8 -24.81 10.90 -23.75
CA ASP A 8 -25.03 10.50 -22.36
C ASP A 8 -23.67 10.25 -21.66
N PRO A 9 -23.31 11.05 -20.64
CA PRO A 9 -22.04 10.93 -19.93
C PRO A 9 -21.81 9.56 -19.31
N VAL A 10 -22.88 8.89 -18.85
CA VAL A 10 -22.78 7.57 -18.22
C VAL A 10 -22.41 6.53 -19.26
N ARG A 11 -23.09 6.54 -20.40
CA ARG A 11 -22.79 5.63 -21.52
C ARG A 11 -21.42 5.91 -22.14
N MET A 12 -20.96 7.16 -22.10
CA MET A 12 -19.59 7.52 -22.48
C MET A 12 -18.57 6.90 -21.53
N TYR A 13 -18.79 7.01 -20.22
CA TYR A 13 -17.92 6.43 -19.20
C TYR A 13 -17.84 4.91 -19.26
N MET A 14 -18.98 4.21 -19.36
CA MET A 14 -19.00 2.74 -19.45
C MET A 14 -18.28 2.21 -20.69
N ARG A 15 -18.35 2.94 -21.80
CA ARG A 15 -17.60 2.58 -23.02
C ARG A 15 -16.10 2.80 -22.83
N GLU A 16 -15.71 3.88 -22.17
CA GLU A 16 -14.30 4.19 -21.88
C GLU A 16 -13.72 3.15 -20.89
N MET A 17 -14.41 2.87 -19.78
CA MET A 17 -14.01 1.85 -18.81
C MET A 17 -13.92 0.46 -19.43
N GLY A 18 -14.90 0.07 -20.26
CA GLY A 18 -14.92 -1.24 -20.90
C GLY A 18 -13.84 -1.45 -21.98
N SER A 19 -13.07 -0.41 -22.31
CA SER A 19 -11.88 -0.52 -23.18
C SER A 19 -10.61 -0.91 -22.42
N VAL A 20 -10.63 -0.84 -21.08
CA VAL A 20 -9.52 -1.23 -20.22
C VAL A 20 -9.70 -2.69 -19.80
N GLU A 21 -8.70 -3.52 -20.08
CA GLU A 21 -8.70 -4.94 -19.69
C GLU A 21 -8.58 -5.09 -18.16
N LEU A 22 -9.23 -6.12 -17.61
CA LEU A 22 -9.10 -6.45 -16.19
C LEU A 22 -7.68 -6.95 -15.89
N LEU A 23 -7.18 -6.63 -14.69
CA LEU A 23 -5.87 -7.13 -14.26
C LEU A 23 -5.95 -8.63 -13.96
N THR A 24 -4.88 -9.34 -14.31
CA THR A 24 -4.65 -10.68 -13.77
C THR A 24 -4.00 -10.55 -12.39
N ARG A 25 -4.11 -11.57 -11.53
CA ARG A 25 -3.42 -11.59 -10.23
C ARG A 25 -1.92 -11.27 -10.35
N GLN A 26 -1.27 -11.75 -11.41
CA GLN A 26 0.13 -11.45 -11.69
C GLN A 26 0.35 -9.97 -12.06
N GLY A 27 -0.56 -9.39 -12.87
CA GLY A 27 -0.55 -7.96 -13.20
C GLY A 27 -0.78 -7.06 -11.98
N GLU A 28 -1.61 -7.49 -11.02
CA GLU A 28 -1.79 -6.79 -9.74
C GLU A 28 -0.49 -6.78 -8.92
N ILE A 29 0.20 -7.92 -8.83
CA ILE A 29 1.49 -8.04 -8.13
C ILE A 29 2.56 -7.15 -8.79
N GLU A 30 2.64 -7.15 -10.12
CA GLU A 30 3.59 -6.31 -10.86
C GLU A 30 3.31 -4.82 -10.66
N LEU A 31 2.03 -4.45 -10.64
CA LEU A 31 1.62 -3.08 -10.35
C LEU A 31 1.98 -2.67 -8.92
N ALA A 32 1.75 -3.54 -7.94
CA ALA A 32 2.13 -3.30 -6.55
C ALA A 32 3.64 -3.05 -6.40
N LYS A 33 4.47 -3.94 -6.97
CA LYS A 33 5.93 -3.79 -6.94
C LYS A 33 6.39 -2.50 -7.59
N ARG A 34 5.78 -2.11 -8.72
CA ARG A 34 6.11 -0.86 -9.39
C ARG A 34 5.75 0.37 -8.56
N ILE A 35 4.63 0.32 -7.83
CA ILE A 35 4.23 1.39 -6.91
C ILE A 35 5.23 1.49 -5.75
N GLU A 36 5.57 0.37 -5.12
CA GLU A 36 6.56 0.30 -4.04
C GLU A 36 7.93 0.82 -4.47
N GLU A 37 8.41 0.41 -5.65
CA GLU A 37 9.67 0.88 -6.22
C GLU A 37 9.63 2.39 -6.47
N GLY A 38 8.53 2.92 -7.01
CA GLY A 38 8.35 4.36 -7.23
C GLY A 38 8.37 5.15 -5.92
N VAL A 39 7.73 4.63 -4.87
CA VAL A 39 7.75 5.24 -3.53
C VAL A 39 9.16 5.20 -2.94
N LYS A 40 9.87 4.08 -3.06
CA LYS A 40 11.27 3.95 -2.62
C LYS A 40 12.19 4.95 -3.33
N GLN A 41 12.04 5.11 -4.65
CA GLN A 41 12.80 6.09 -5.43
C GLN A 41 12.51 7.53 -4.99
N ALA A 42 11.26 7.85 -4.66
CA ALA A 42 10.90 9.16 -4.14
C ALA A 42 11.56 9.43 -2.77
N PHE A 43 11.52 8.46 -1.85
CA PHE A 43 12.20 8.57 -0.55
C PHE A 43 13.71 8.71 -0.69
N GLU A 44 14.33 7.94 -1.59
CA GLU A 44 15.76 8.07 -1.89
C GLU A 44 16.09 9.47 -2.43
N ALA A 45 15.27 10.02 -3.33
CA ALA A 45 15.49 11.39 -3.81
C ALA A 45 15.38 12.44 -2.70
N ILE A 46 14.43 12.26 -1.78
CA ILE A 46 14.22 13.17 -0.63
C ILE A 46 15.39 13.06 0.37
N SER A 47 15.91 11.85 0.60
CA SER A 47 17.01 11.62 1.56
C SER A 47 18.34 12.21 1.10
N HIS A 48 18.56 12.35 -0.21
CA HIS A 48 19.74 13.03 -0.76
C HIS A 48 19.71 14.55 -0.59
N TYR A 49 18.58 15.15 -0.20
CA TYR A 49 18.47 16.59 0.00
C TYR A 49 18.77 16.96 1.47
N PRO A 50 19.87 17.67 1.77
CA PRO A 50 20.30 17.92 3.16
C PRO A 50 19.26 18.63 4.02
N GLN A 51 18.48 19.52 3.43
CA GLN A 51 17.43 20.25 4.16
C GLN A 51 16.33 19.32 4.67
N SER A 52 16.04 18.20 3.99
CA SER A 52 15.07 17.21 4.47
C SER A 52 15.50 16.66 5.83
N THR A 53 16.77 16.25 5.94
CA THR A 53 17.35 15.75 7.17
C THR A 53 17.41 16.82 8.26
N ALA A 54 17.74 18.06 7.88
CA ALA A 54 17.76 19.18 8.83
C ALA A 54 16.40 19.44 9.48
N ILE A 55 15.30 19.38 8.69
CA ILE A 55 13.93 19.55 9.21
C ILE A 55 13.58 18.43 10.20
N ILE A 56 13.93 17.17 9.89
CA ILE A 56 13.66 16.03 10.77
C ILE A 56 14.44 16.17 12.10
N LEU A 57 15.69 16.64 12.05
CA LEU A 57 16.49 16.91 13.25
C LEU A 57 15.94 18.08 14.07
N GLU A 58 15.38 19.11 13.43
CA GLU A 58 14.73 20.24 14.11
C GLU A 58 13.46 19.79 14.86
N GLU A 59 12.61 18.97 14.22
CA GLU A 59 11.44 18.39 14.89
C GLU A 59 11.87 17.50 16.08
N TYR A 60 12.94 16.71 15.94
CA TYR A 60 13.46 15.93 17.06
C TYR A 60 13.95 16.82 18.22
N ALA A 61 14.59 17.96 17.94
CA ALA A 61 14.96 18.92 18.97
C ALA A 61 13.74 19.53 19.69
N ARG A 62 12.61 19.69 18.99
CA ARG A 62 11.33 20.12 19.59
C ARG A 62 10.73 19.05 20.49
N PHE A 63 10.90 17.77 20.14
CA PHE A 63 10.58 16.65 21.02
C PHE A 63 11.45 16.65 22.29
N GLU A 64 12.77 16.84 22.17
CA GLU A 64 13.67 16.98 23.33
C GLU A 64 13.30 18.17 24.23
N ALA A 65 12.72 19.23 23.66
CA ALA A 65 12.20 20.39 24.38
C ALA A 65 10.80 20.16 24.99
N GLU A 66 10.26 18.94 24.92
CA GLU A 66 8.92 18.55 25.40
C GLU A 66 7.77 19.34 24.72
N GLU A 67 7.97 19.84 23.49
CA GLU A 67 6.95 20.61 22.76
C GLU A 67 5.98 19.73 21.95
N ILE A 68 6.47 18.59 21.44
CA ILE A 68 5.73 17.65 20.59
C ILE A 68 5.97 16.20 21.06
N ARG A 69 5.18 15.25 20.56
CA ARG A 69 5.35 13.82 20.88
C ARG A 69 6.24 13.15 19.84
N LEU A 70 6.90 12.05 20.24
CA LEU A 70 7.72 11.25 19.32
C LEU A 70 6.88 10.67 18.17
N ASP A 71 5.64 10.26 18.47
CA ASP A 71 4.67 9.74 17.50
C ASP A 71 4.30 10.75 16.40
N ASP A 72 4.49 12.06 16.65
CA ASP A 72 4.24 13.10 15.65
C ASP A 72 5.36 13.15 14.59
N ILE A 73 6.53 12.57 14.89
CA ILE A 73 7.73 12.57 14.03
C ILE A 73 7.87 11.23 13.29
N ILE A 74 7.75 10.12 14.02
CA ILE A 74 7.93 8.76 13.50
C ILE A 74 6.88 7.81 14.07
N SER A 75 6.43 6.85 13.27
CA SER A 75 5.44 5.84 13.69
C SER A 75 6.04 4.46 13.98
N GLY A 76 7.33 4.26 13.67
CA GLY A 76 8.03 2.99 13.82
C GLY A 76 9.26 2.89 12.92
N TYR A 77 9.95 1.75 12.97
CA TYR A 77 11.12 1.46 12.14
C TYR A 77 10.82 0.33 11.15
N ILE A 78 11.41 0.40 9.97
CA ILE A 78 11.36 -0.69 8.99
C ILE A 78 12.26 -1.81 9.48
N THR A 79 11.69 -3.00 9.63
CA THR A 79 12.38 -4.23 10.01
C THR A 79 12.60 -5.14 8.80
N GLU A 80 13.47 -6.14 8.93
CA GLU A 80 13.69 -7.14 7.86
C GLU A 80 12.43 -7.97 7.56
N GLU A 81 11.43 -7.99 8.46
CA GLU A 81 10.15 -8.67 8.26
C GLU A 81 9.19 -7.88 7.35
N ASP A 82 9.38 -6.56 7.23
CA ASP A 82 8.57 -5.68 6.36
C ASP A 82 8.93 -5.86 4.88
N GLU A 83 10.07 -6.47 4.56
CA GLU A 83 10.41 -6.90 3.21
C GLU A 83 9.76 -8.27 2.91
N ALA A 84 8.49 -8.25 2.47
CA ALA A 84 7.75 -9.47 2.17
C ALA A 84 8.53 -10.42 1.21
N PRO A 85 8.70 -11.72 1.56
CA PRO A 85 9.35 -12.68 0.68
C PRO A 85 8.46 -12.96 -0.54
N THR A 86 8.82 -12.39 -1.69
CA THR A 86 8.12 -12.59 -2.97
C THR A 86 8.16 -14.03 -3.51
N SER A 87 8.76 -14.98 -2.79
CA SER A 87 9.14 -16.31 -3.27
C SER A 87 8.12 -17.43 -3.07
N ASN A 88 7.02 -17.22 -2.33
CA ASN A 88 6.12 -18.32 -1.92
C ASN A 88 4.74 -18.35 -2.60
N ILE A 89 4.47 -17.54 -3.63
CA ILE A 89 3.16 -17.57 -4.33
C ILE A 89 3.13 -18.61 -5.45
N GLY A 90 4.30 -19.09 -5.91
CA GLY A 90 4.39 -20.03 -7.03
C GLY A 90 3.88 -21.45 -6.77
N SER A 91 3.84 -21.91 -5.51
CA SER A 91 3.48 -23.32 -5.21
C SER A 91 1.97 -23.59 -5.15
N MET A 92 1.12 -22.57 -5.25
CA MET A 92 -0.35 -22.71 -5.32
C MET A 92 -0.91 -22.65 -6.76
N LEU A 93 -0.06 -22.52 -7.79
CA LEU A 93 -0.50 -22.33 -9.17
C LEU A 93 -0.72 -23.61 -10.00
N ASP A 94 -0.41 -24.80 -9.49
CA ASP A 94 -0.56 -26.04 -10.28
C ASP A 94 -1.98 -26.64 -10.27
N ASP A 95 -2.86 -26.27 -9.33
CA ASP A 95 -4.18 -26.90 -9.18
C ASP A 95 -5.36 -26.12 -9.79
N ALA A 96 -5.18 -24.85 -10.19
CA ALA A 96 -6.30 -24.02 -10.65
C ALA A 96 -6.57 -24.08 -12.17
N ASN A 97 -5.70 -24.69 -12.98
CA ASN A 97 -5.82 -24.71 -14.46
C ASN A 97 -6.62 -25.89 -15.03
N LYS A 98 -7.57 -26.49 -14.28
CA LYS A 98 -8.35 -27.66 -14.73
C LYS A 98 -9.87 -27.51 -14.71
N ALA A 99 -10.42 -26.31 -14.55
CA ALA A 99 -11.87 -26.13 -14.40
C ALA A 99 -12.50 -25.09 -15.35
N ASP A 100 -11.94 -24.90 -16.55
CA ASP A 100 -12.53 -24.03 -17.57
C ASP A 100 -13.16 -24.84 -18.71
N ASP A 101 -14.20 -25.61 -18.41
CA ASP A 101 -15.15 -26.08 -19.41
C ASP A 101 -16.51 -26.35 -18.75
N ASN A 102 -17.53 -25.57 -19.15
CA ASN A 102 -18.97 -25.76 -18.93
C ASN A 102 -19.63 -25.01 -17.73
N PHE A 103 -19.86 -23.70 -17.88
CA PHE A 103 -20.87 -22.96 -17.13
C PHE A 103 -21.78 -22.12 -18.04
N GLU A 104 -22.42 -22.78 -19.01
CA GLU A 104 -23.45 -22.15 -19.85
C GLU A 104 -24.75 -22.98 -19.86
N ALA A 105 -25.29 -23.28 -18.67
CA ALA A 105 -26.65 -23.78 -18.52
C ALA A 105 -27.14 -23.68 -17.07
N ALA A 106 -27.92 -22.63 -16.77
CA ALA A 106 -29.10 -22.63 -15.88
C ALA A 106 -29.26 -21.29 -15.15
N LEU A 107 -29.66 -20.27 -15.90
CA LEU A 107 -30.50 -19.21 -15.37
C LEU A 107 -31.87 -19.81 -15.03
N THR A 108 -32.08 -20.22 -13.76
CA THR A 108 -33.42 -20.38 -13.18
C THR A 108 -33.41 -19.82 -11.77
N GLU A 109 -34.29 -18.84 -11.58
CA GLU A 109 -34.67 -18.12 -10.37
C GLU A 109 -34.58 -18.92 -9.06
N ASP A 110 -33.92 -18.34 -8.05
CA ASP A 110 -34.46 -18.35 -6.69
C ASP A 110 -34.06 -17.05 -5.97
N ASP A 111 -35.08 -16.35 -5.51
CA ASP A 111 -35.06 -15.11 -4.76
C ASP A 111 -34.87 -15.47 -3.28
N SER A 112 -33.69 -15.16 -2.74
CA SER A 112 -33.41 -15.26 -1.31
C SER A 112 -32.51 -14.10 -0.91
N ASN A 113 -33.18 -13.01 -0.58
CA ASN A 113 -32.66 -11.90 0.19
C ASN A 113 -32.17 -12.43 1.55
N ASP A 114 -30.85 -12.48 1.76
CA ASP A 114 -30.26 -12.65 3.09
C ASP A 114 -29.13 -11.62 3.22
N ASP A 115 -29.49 -10.48 3.83
CA ASP A 115 -28.57 -9.49 4.38
C ASP A 115 -27.75 -10.18 5.49
N ALA A 116 -26.64 -10.81 5.09
CA ALA A 116 -25.59 -11.17 6.02
C ALA A 116 -24.69 -9.94 6.17
N GLU A 117 -24.94 -9.14 7.22
CA GLU A 117 -23.99 -8.15 7.68
C GLU A 117 -22.66 -8.85 8.01
N ASP A 118 -21.69 -8.65 7.13
CA ASP A 118 -20.27 -8.96 7.34
C ASP A 118 -19.75 -8.00 8.42
N GLU A 119 -20.04 -8.29 9.69
CA GLU A 119 -19.24 -7.79 10.80
C GLU A 119 -17.89 -8.51 10.73
N GLY A 120 -17.05 -8.04 9.79
CA GLY A 120 -15.63 -8.30 9.79
C GLY A 120 -15.08 -7.79 11.11
N ASP A 121 -14.86 -8.72 12.03
CA ASP A 121 -14.10 -8.55 13.26
C ASP A 121 -12.67 -8.19 12.82
N ASN A 122 -12.47 -6.90 12.53
CA ASN A 122 -11.16 -6.31 12.38
C ASN A 122 -10.58 -6.26 13.79
N GLU A 123 -10.14 -7.42 14.29
CA GLU A 123 -9.18 -7.49 15.38
C GLU A 123 -7.97 -6.70 14.89
N GLU A 124 -7.96 -5.39 15.16
CA GLU A 124 -6.76 -4.59 15.21
C GLU A 124 -5.84 -5.32 16.19
N ILE A 125 -4.96 -6.16 15.65
CA ILE A 125 -3.80 -6.66 16.36
C ILE A 125 -3.16 -5.38 16.91
N PRO A 126 -3.10 -5.19 18.24
CA PRO A 126 -2.39 -4.04 18.77
C PRO A 126 -0.93 -4.34 18.49
N VAL A 127 -0.45 -3.85 17.35
CA VAL A 127 0.97 -3.78 17.07
C VAL A 127 1.46 -2.82 18.13
N ASP A 128 2.15 -3.37 19.13
CA ASP A 128 2.80 -2.63 20.21
C ASP A 128 3.95 -1.82 19.60
N ASN A 129 3.59 -0.79 18.81
CA ASN A 129 4.49 0.25 18.32
C ASN A 129 4.66 1.29 19.42
N THR A 130 4.96 0.85 20.64
CA THR A 130 5.50 1.77 21.63
C THR A 130 6.92 2.10 21.19
N LEU A 131 7.06 3.22 20.49
CA LEU A 131 8.36 3.74 20.08
C LEU A 131 9.25 3.89 21.32
N ASP A 132 10.36 3.16 21.34
CA ASP A 132 11.34 3.28 22.40
C ASP A 132 12.11 4.61 22.25
N VAL A 133 12.00 5.45 23.27
CA VAL A 133 12.65 6.76 23.32
C VAL A 133 14.18 6.60 23.34
N GLU A 134 14.70 5.54 23.95
CA GLU A 134 16.14 5.26 24.00
C GLU A 134 16.64 4.86 22.61
N GLU A 135 15.94 3.96 21.92
CA GLU A 135 16.26 3.60 20.54
C GLU A 135 16.18 4.82 19.60
N ALA A 136 15.14 5.64 19.74
CA ALA A 136 15.02 6.88 18.96
C ALA A 136 16.23 7.80 19.18
N ALA A 137 16.66 8.01 20.43
CA ALA A 137 17.83 8.83 20.72
C ALA A 137 19.11 8.31 20.04
N GLU A 138 19.32 7.00 20.03
CA GLU A 138 20.47 6.39 19.34
C GLU A 138 20.40 6.65 17.82
N ARG A 139 19.25 6.39 17.19
CA ARG A 139 19.09 6.56 15.73
C ARG A 139 19.19 8.02 15.29
N PHE A 140 18.60 8.95 16.04
CA PHE A 140 18.71 10.38 15.74
C PHE A 140 20.14 10.90 15.98
N ALA A 141 20.90 10.33 16.92
CA ALA A 141 22.31 10.65 17.09
C ALA A 141 23.16 10.17 15.91
N GLU A 142 22.91 8.97 15.40
CA GLU A 142 23.55 8.46 14.18
C GLU A 142 23.21 9.34 12.96
N LEU A 143 21.94 9.70 12.80
CA LEU A 143 21.47 10.58 11.72
C LEU A 143 22.17 11.94 11.76
N LYS A 144 22.29 12.52 12.97
CA LYS A 144 23.00 13.78 13.18
C LYS A 144 24.49 13.67 12.85
N ALA A 145 25.15 12.60 13.28
CA ALA A 145 26.56 12.36 12.95
C ALA A 145 26.78 12.20 11.44
N ALA A 146 25.86 11.52 10.74
CA ALA A 146 25.90 11.40 9.28
C ALA A 146 25.65 12.75 8.58
N TYR A 147 24.72 13.57 9.09
CA TYR A 147 24.44 14.90 8.58
C TYR A 147 25.65 15.85 8.73
N ASP A 148 26.31 15.83 9.89
CA ASP A 148 27.49 16.67 10.16
C ASP A 148 28.76 16.23 9.39
N ALA A 149 28.77 15.00 8.87
CA ALA A 149 29.89 14.44 8.11
C ALA A 149 29.88 14.82 6.62
N VAL A 150 28.77 15.41 6.12
CA VAL A 150 28.57 15.85 4.73
C VAL A 150 28.92 17.33 4.58
#